data_AF-A0A433CCN6-F1
#
_entry.id   AF-A0A433CCN6-F1
#
_cell.length_a   1.000
_cell.length_b   1.000
_cell.length_c   1.000
_cell.angle_alpha   90.00
_cell.angle_beta   90.00
_cell.angle_gamma   90.00
#
_symmetry.space_group_name_H-M   'P 1'
#
loop_
_entity.id
_entity.type
_entity.pdbx_description
1 polymer ?
#
loop_
_entity_poly.entity_id
_entity_poly.type
_entity_poly.pdbx_seq_one_letter_code
_entity_poly.pdbx_strand_id
1 'polypeptide(L)'
;MSKIIFLDKAYAKHLKDHTVYYIGVFCDLAVMQEREVLRRDRCIGLSNDQIDRVHQGALNSYDFKVDTTAISPFEAARRILKFVVDTPSPKAFQTLAKQE
;
A
#
# COMPACT_ATOMS: atom_id res chain seq x y z
N MET A 1 9.02 -15.59 -7.40
CA MET A 1 8.99 -14.48 -6.40
C MET A 1 8.98 -13.16 -7.16
N SER A 2 8.00 -12.29 -6.90
CA SER A 2 7.84 -11.01 -7.63
C SER A 2 8.88 -9.98 -7.18
N LYS A 3 9.37 -9.13 -8.10
CA LYS A 3 10.41 -8.11 -7.84
C LYS A 3 10.03 -7.11 -6.73
N ILE A 4 8.73 -6.93 -6.50
CA ILE A 4 8.15 -6.03 -5.48
C ILE A 4 8.33 -6.60 -4.07
N ILE A 5 8.11 -7.90 -3.87
CA ILE A 5 8.38 -8.56 -2.59
C ILE A 5 9.86 -8.40 -2.20
N PHE A 6 10.78 -8.45 -3.17
CA PHE A 6 12.21 -8.26 -2.91
C PHE A 6 12.52 -6.83 -2.43
N LEU A 7 11.86 -5.82 -3.01
CA LEU A 7 11.99 -4.42 -2.57
C LEU A 7 11.42 -4.24 -1.16
N ASP A 8 10.25 -4.81 -0.86
CA ASP A 8 9.62 -4.75 0.46
C ASP A 8 10.51 -5.34 1.55
N LYS A 9 11.15 -6.50 1.27
CA LYS A 9 12.13 -7.11 2.18
C LYS A 9 13.37 -6.21 2.38
N ALA A 10 13.86 -5.57 1.32
CA ALA A 10 14.97 -4.63 1.42
C ALA A 10 14.60 -3.42 2.29
N TYR A 11 13.41 -2.84 2.13
CA TYR A 11 12.91 -1.77 3.00
C TYR A 11 12.76 -2.23 4.45
N ALA A 12 12.18 -3.41 4.69
CA ALA A 12 12.04 -3.97 6.03
C ALA A 12 13.39 -4.13 6.75
N LYS A 13 14.44 -4.53 6.02
CA LYS A 13 15.79 -4.64 6.57
C LYS A 13 16.39 -3.29 6.96
N HIS A 14 16.25 -2.26 6.12
CA HIS A 14 16.85 -0.94 6.36
C HIS A 14 16.08 -0.12 7.40
N LEU A 15 14.77 -0.34 7.52
CA LEU A 15 13.90 0.40 8.44
C LEU A 15 13.62 -0.37 9.75
N LYS A 16 14.38 -1.44 10.04
CA LYS A 16 14.16 -2.32 11.20
C LYS A 16 14.19 -1.61 12.56
N ASP A 17 14.90 -0.48 12.65
CA ASP A 17 15.07 0.29 13.89
C ASP A 17 14.00 1.39 14.03
N HIS A 18 13.04 1.45 13.10
CA HIS A 18 11.94 2.41 13.09
C HIS A 18 10.59 1.71 13.28
N THR A 19 9.65 2.41 13.92
CA THR A 19 8.24 2.02 13.92
C THR A 19 7.64 2.34 12.55
N VAL A 20 7.46 1.32 11.71
CA VAL A 20 6.91 1.46 10.36
C VAL A 20 5.52 0.82 10.30
N TYR A 21 4.55 1.61 9.84
CA TYR A 21 3.19 1.15 9.53
C TYR A 21 3.11 0.81 8.05
N TYR A 22 2.93 -0.47 7.72
CA TYR A 22 2.81 -0.87 6.32
C TYR A 22 1.35 -0.84 5.88
N ILE A 23 0.98 0.21 5.16
CA ILE A 23 -0.41 0.47 4.76
C ILE A 23 -0.61 0.13 3.28
N GLY A 24 -1.54 -0.78 2.99
CA GLY A 24 -1.97 -1.07 1.63
C GLY A 24 -3.07 -0.11 1.20
N VAL A 25 -2.83 0.67 0.14
CA VAL A 25 -3.84 1.57 -0.44
C VAL A 25 -4.35 0.94 -1.74
N PHE A 26 -5.63 0.55 -1.73
CA PHE A 26 -6.29 -0.12 -2.85
C PHE A 26 -7.27 0.84 -3.53
N CYS A 27 -7.55 0.58 -4.80
CA CYS A 27 -8.58 1.25 -5.57
C CYS A 27 -8.99 0.36 -6.74
N ASP A 28 -10.27 0.34 -7.07
CA ASP A 28 -10.77 -0.31 -8.28
C ASP A 28 -10.13 0.31 -9.54
N LEU A 29 -9.85 -0.54 -10.53
CA LEU A 29 -9.17 -0.15 -11.77
C LEU A 29 -9.93 0.94 -12.52
N ALA A 30 -11.26 0.81 -12.63
CA ALA A 30 -12.07 1.78 -13.37
C ALA A 30 -11.98 3.17 -12.72
N VAL A 31 -12.06 3.21 -11.39
CA VAL A 31 -11.91 4.46 -10.62
C VAL A 31 -10.50 5.04 -10.73
N MET A 32 -9.46 4.19 -10.75
CA MET A 32 -8.08 4.64 -10.97
C MET A 32 -7.91 5.29 -12.35
N GLN A 33 -8.44 4.65 -13.40
CA GLN A 33 -8.38 5.15 -14.77
C GLN A 33 -9.11 6.49 -14.93
N GLU A 34 -10.32 6.61 -14.38
CA GLU A 34 -11.07 7.88 -14.37
C GLU A 34 -10.26 8.99 -13.70
N ARG A 35 -9.67 8.72 -12.53
CA ARG A 35 -8.83 9.69 -11.80
C ARG A 35 -7.54 10.02 -12.53
N GLU A 36 -6.97 9.10 -13.30
CA GLU A 36 -5.78 9.34 -14.13
C GLU A 36 -6.08 10.32 -15.27
N VAL A 37 -7.21 10.12 -15.96
CA VAL A 37 -7.67 11.03 -17.02
C VAL A 37 -7.92 12.44 -16.47
N LEU A 38 -8.55 12.54 -15.30
CA LEU A 38 -8.86 13.83 -14.68
C LEU A 38 -7.62 14.63 -14.24
N ARG A 39 -6.51 13.95 -13.93
CA ARG A 39 -5.28 14.60 -13.46
C ARG A 39 -4.53 15.37 -14.53
N ARG A 40 -4.70 15.01 -15.83
CA ARG A 40 -4.10 15.67 -17.01
C ARG A 40 -2.56 15.77 -17.05
N ASP A 41 -1.86 15.37 -15.98
CA ASP A 41 -0.41 15.42 -15.81
C ASP A 41 0.29 14.05 -15.92
N ARG A 42 -0.48 12.97 -16.11
CA ARG A 42 0.02 11.60 -16.30
C ARG A 42 -0.20 11.08 -17.71
N CYS A 43 0.74 10.26 -18.18
CA CYS A 43 0.50 9.39 -19.33
C CYS A 43 -0.64 8.41 -19.01
N ILE A 44 -1.65 8.39 -19.86
CA ILE A 44 -2.79 7.48 -19.76
C ILE A 44 -2.31 6.03 -19.92
N GLY A 45 -2.76 5.13 -19.03
CA GLY A 45 -2.52 3.69 -19.11
C GLY A 45 -1.58 3.12 -18.04
N LEU A 46 -1.00 3.95 -17.16
CA LEU A 46 -0.13 3.48 -16.08
C LEU A 46 -0.88 2.68 -15.01
N SER A 47 -2.18 2.92 -14.84
CA SER A 47 -3.02 2.19 -13.88
C SER A 47 -3.13 0.69 -14.18
N ASN A 48 -3.10 0.30 -15.46
CA ASN A 48 -3.23 -1.11 -15.88
C ASN A 48 -2.02 -1.95 -15.48
N ASP A 49 -0.81 -1.41 -15.59
CA ASP A 49 0.42 -2.14 -15.24
C ASP A 49 0.67 -2.22 -13.73
N GLN A 50 0.08 -1.30 -12.96
CA GLN A 50 0.34 -1.16 -11.53
C GLN A 50 -0.59 -2.00 -10.66
N ILE A 51 -1.85 -2.20 -11.07
CA ILE A 51 -2.87 -2.75 -10.17
C ILE A 51 -2.55 -4.17 -9.70
N ASP A 52 -2.14 -5.05 -10.62
CA ASP A 52 -1.86 -6.44 -10.28
C ASP A 52 -0.47 -6.63 -9.69
N ARG A 53 0.49 -5.77 -10.04
CA ARG A 53 1.89 -5.93 -9.64
C ARG A 53 2.13 -5.44 -8.21
N VAL A 54 1.60 -4.27 -7.83
CA VAL A 54 1.96 -3.58 -6.58
C VAL A 54 1.55 -4.35 -5.33
N HIS A 55 0.42 -5.06 -5.37
CA HIS A 55 -0.06 -5.82 -4.21
C HIS A 55 0.25 -7.33 -4.30
N GLN A 56 0.76 -7.80 -5.44
CA GLN A 56 1.03 -9.22 -5.65
C GLN A 56 2.04 -9.75 -4.64
N GLY A 57 1.59 -10.68 -3.78
CA GLY A 57 2.43 -11.32 -2.78
C GLY A 57 2.76 -10.46 -1.54
N ALA A 58 2.30 -9.22 -1.48
CA ALA A 58 2.29 -8.38 -0.26
C ALA A 58 0.89 -8.27 0.37
N LEU A 59 -0.14 -8.84 -0.28
CA LEU A 59 -1.54 -8.79 0.15
C LEU A 59 -1.77 -9.22 1.60
N ASN A 60 -1.00 -10.17 2.14
CA ASN A 60 -1.14 -10.62 3.54
C ASN A 60 -0.15 -9.95 4.50
N SER A 61 0.67 -9.02 3.99
CA SER A 61 1.79 -8.45 4.74
C SER A 61 1.51 -7.05 5.28
N TYR A 62 0.42 -6.39 4.87
CA TYR A 62 0.06 -5.06 5.37
C TYR A 62 -0.49 -5.11 6.80
N ASP A 63 -0.18 -4.10 7.60
CA ASP A 63 -0.77 -3.90 8.92
C ASP A 63 -2.23 -3.43 8.81
N PHE A 64 -2.51 -2.60 7.80
CA PHE A 64 -3.84 -2.08 7.51
C PHE A 64 -4.03 -1.87 6.02
N LYS A 65 -5.28 -2.04 5.57
CA LYS A 65 -5.67 -1.85 4.17
C LYS A 65 -6.78 -0.82 4.10
N VAL A 66 -6.62 0.16 3.22
CA VAL A 66 -7.65 1.15 2.92
C VAL A 66 -8.04 1.05 1.45
N ASP A 67 -9.33 0.90 1.20
CA ASP A 67 -9.89 0.96 -0.15
C ASP A 67 -10.38 2.38 -0.42
N THR A 68 -9.84 3.01 -1.46
CA THR A 68 -10.12 4.39 -1.87
C THR A 68 -11.10 4.49 -3.04
N THR A 69 -11.73 3.37 -3.44
CA THR A 69 -12.69 3.29 -4.55
C THR A 69 -13.86 4.25 -4.34
N ALA A 70 -14.47 4.21 -3.17
CA ALA A 70 -15.68 4.97 -2.85
C ALA A 70 -15.49 6.04 -1.76
N ILE A 71 -14.26 6.34 -1.36
CA ILE A 71 -13.97 7.31 -0.29
C ILE A 71 -13.02 8.40 -0.75
N SER A 72 -13.12 9.55 -0.10
CA SER A 72 -12.22 10.68 -0.35
C SER A 72 -10.83 10.43 0.28
N PRO A 73 -9.78 11.14 -0.20
CA PRO A 73 -8.46 11.10 0.43
C PRO A 73 -8.49 11.48 1.92
N PHE A 74 -9.34 12.42 2.32
CA PHE A 74 -9.52 12.82 3.72
C PHE A 74 -10.12 11.69 4.56
N GLU A 75 -11.09 10.97 4.03
CA GLU A 75 -11.66 9.81 4.71
C GLU A 75 -10.63 8.68 4.86
N ALA A 76 -9.84 8.42 3.82
CA ALA A 76 -8.75 7.46 3.89
C ALA A 76 -7.72 7.83 4.96
N ALA A 77 -7.29 9.10 5.00
CA ALA A 77 -6.35 9.61 6.00
C ALA A 77 -6.89 9.47 7.43
N ARG A 78 -8.18 9.76 7.66
CA ARG A 78 -8.82 9.56 8.97
C ARG A 78 -8.80 8.11 9.41
N ARG A 79 -9.09 7.17 8.51
CA ARG A 79 -9.05 5.73 8.81
C ARG A 79 -7.65 5.26 9.15
N ILE A 80 -6.64 5.69 8.40
CA ILE A 80 -5.22 5.39 8.68
C ILE A 80 -4.81 5.96 10.03
N LEU A 81 -5.16 7.22 10.33
CA LEU A 81 -4.84 7.84 11.61
C LEU A 81 -5.47 7.08 12.78
N LYS A 82 -6.75 6.71 12.66
CA LYS A 82 -7.43 5.88 13.66
C LYS A 82 -6.68 4.57 13.88
N PHE A 83 -6.30 3.89 12.81
CA PHE A 83 -5.53 2.64 12.90
C PHE A 83 -4.20 2.81 13.64
N VAL A 84 -3.44 3.87 13.32
CA VAL A 84 -2.15 4.18 13.96
C VAL A 84 -2.32 4.43 15.46
N VAL A 85 -3.35 5.16 15.86
CA VAL A 85 -3.65 5.43 17.28
C VAL A 85 -4.05 4.14 18.01
N ASP A 86 -4.87 3.30 17.39
CA ASP A 86 -5.37 2.07 17.99
C ASP A 86 -4.30 0.94 18.01
N THR A 87 -3.25 1.05 17.19
CA THR A 87 -2.24 0.00 16.98
C THR A 87 -0.81 0.52 17.13
N PRO A 88 -0.32 0.82 18.34
CA PRO A 88 1.00 1.44 18.53
C PRO A 88 2.20 0.55 18.17
N SER A 89 1.98 -0.75 17.91
CA SER A 89 3.01 -1.73 17.59
C SER A 89 2.68 -2.51 16.29
N PRO A 90 3.02 -1.94 15.11
CA PRO A 90 2.84 -2.60 13.82
C PRO A 90 3.79 -3.80 13.65
N LYS A 91 3.35 -4.81 12.89
CA LYS A 91 4.01 -6.13 12.78
C LYS A 91 4.36 -6.55 11.35
N ALA A 92 3.86 -5.85 10.34
CA ALA A 92 4.08 -6.14 8.93
C ALA A 92 5.57 -6.31 8.60
N PHE A 93 6.38 -5.31 8.92
CA PHE A 93 7.81 -5.30 8.57
C PHE A 93 8.60 -6.34 9.36
N GLN A 94 8.19 -6.66 10.59
CA GLN A 94 8.77 -7.74 11.37
C GLN A 94 8.48 -9.11 10.74
N THR A 95 7.28 -9.28 10.16
CA THR A 95 6.89 -10.51 9.46
C THR A 95 7.60 -10.64 8.12
N LEU A 96 7.69 -9.55 7.35
CA LEU A 96 8.39 -9.49 6.06
C LEU A 96 9.89 -9.81 6.18
N ALA A 97 10.55 -9.37 7.25
CA ALA A 97 11.95 -9.68 7.51
C ALA A 97 12.21 -11.15 7.90
N LYS A 98 11.20 -11.88 8.37
CA LYS A 98 11.30 -13.28 8.85
C LYS A 98 10.95 -14.34 7.81
N GLN A 99 10.27 -13.94 6.74
CA GLN A 99 9.92 -14.86 5.64
C GLN A 99 11.14 -14.99 4.72
N GLU A 100 11.89 -16.08 4.84
CA GLU A 100 12.95 -16.46 3.89
C GLU A 100 12.34 -16.90 2.55
#